data_AF-A0A5J4RYW4-F1
#
_entry.id   AF-A0A5J4RYW4-F1
#
_cell.length_a   1.000
_cell.length_b   1.000
_cell.length_c   1.000
_cell.angle_alpha   90.00
_cell.angle_beta   90.00
_cell.angle_gamma   90.00
#
_symmetry.space_group_name_H-M   'P 1'
#
loop_
_entity.id
_entity.type
_entity.pdbx_description
1 polymer ?
#
loop_
_entity_poly.entity_id
_entity_poly.type
_entity_poly.pdbx_seq_one_letter_code
_entity_poly.pdbx_strand_id
1 'polypeptide(L)' 'MIGKIIKGRSFKGCVSYVLGKENAKLLDSEGVLLNNTKSIINSFYMQSLMNPKLAKSVGHIPLAYSKDDVSKLTDEFMVK' A
#
# COMPACT_ATOMS: atom_id res chain seq x y z
N MET A 1 0.67 -4.25 -18.26
CA MET A 1 0.41 -3.72 -16.91
C MET A 1 -0.41 -2.44 -17.01
N ILE A 2 -1.41 -2.25 -16.16
CA ILE A 2 -2.18 -1.01 -16.04
C ILE A 2 -2.08 -0.53 -14.59
N GLY A 3 -1.70 0.74 -14.40
CA GLY A 3 -1.67 1.41 -13.10
C GLY A 3 -2.75 2.48 -13.00
N LYS A 4 -3.29 2.70 -11.80
CA LYS A 4 -4.18 3.82 -11.52
C LYS A 4 -3.65 4.61 -10.33
N ILE A 5 -3.52 5.92 -10.47
CA ILE A 5 -3.08 6.79 -9.37
C ILE A 5 -4.29 7.29 -8.59
N ILE A 6 -4.32 7.05 -7.28
CA ILE A 6 -5.40 7.47 -6.38
C ILE A 6 -4.82 8.34 -5.28
N LYS A 7 -5.42 9.51 -5.06
CA LYS A 7 -5.08 10.43 -3.96
C LYS A 7 -6.22 10.49 -2.95
N GLY A 8 -5.95 10.10 -1.71
CA GLY A 8 -6.95 9.96 -0.65
C GLY A 8 -6.60 10.72 0.63
N ARG A 9 -7.49 10.59 1.63
CA ARG A 9 -7.32 11.20 2.97
C ARG A 9 -7.17 10.20 4.11
N SER A 10 -7.53 8.94 3.89
CA SER A 10 -7.63 7.93 4.94
C SER A 10 -6.74 6.73 4.64
N PHE A 11 -5.68 6.54 5.44
CA PHE A 11 -4.82 5.36 5.35
C PHE A 11 -5.57 4.10 5.80
N LYS A 12 -6.48 4.21 6.77
CA LYS A 12 -7.29 3.09 7.27
C LYS A 12 -8.00 2.36 6.13
N GLY A 13 -8.73 3.10 5.29
CA GLY A 13 -9.48 2.50 4.19
C GLY A 13 -8.59 1.79 3.18
N CYS A 14 -7.46 2.40 2.83
CA CYS A 14 -6.51 1.83 1.87
C CYS A 14 -5.84 0.56 2.40
N VAL A 15 -5.24 0.64 3.58
CA VAL A 15 -4.47 -0.47 4.16
C VAL A 15 -5.38 -1.65 4.51
N SER A 16 -6.54 -1.40 5.11
CA SER A 16 -7.50 -2.48 5.42
C SER A 16 -8.05 -3.17 4.17
N TYR A 17 -8.24 -2.43 3.07
CA TYR A 17 -8.69 -3.03 1.81
C TYR A 17 -7.63 -3.94 1.18
N VAL A 18 -6.35 -3.54 1.20
CA VAL A 18 -5.27 -4.30 0.57
C VAL A 18 -4.89 -5.52 1.41
N LEU A 19 -4.64 -5.32 2.71
CA LEU A 19 -4.19 -6.38 3.62
C LEU A 19 -5.33 -7.28 4.13
N GLY A 20 -6.59 -6.90 3.89
CA GLY A 20 -7.75 -7.69 4.30
C GLY A 20 -8.16 -8.79 3.31
N LYS A 21 -7.45 -8.96 2.20
CA LYS A 21 -7.74 -10.02 1.22
C LYS A 21 -7.05 -11.32 1.63
N GLU A 22 -7.72 -12.46 1.44
CA GLU A 22 -7.19 -13.77 1.86
C GLU A 22 -5.80 -14.08 1.28
N ASN A 23 -5.57 -13.73 0.01
CA ASN A 23 -4.32 -13.98 -0.70
C ASN A 23 -3.39 -12.75 -0.73
N ALA A 24 -3.58 -11.78 0.17
CA ALA A 24 -2.69 -10.63 0.26
C ALA A 24 -1.35 -11.04 0.88
N LYS A 25 -0.26 -10.73 0.18
CA LYS A 25 1.10 -10.86 0.70
C LYS A 25 1.76 -9.50 0.74
N LEU A 26 2.30 -9.13 1.90
CA LEU A 26 3.17 -7.96 2.02
C LEU A 26 4.57 -8.35 1.53
N LEU A 27 5.05 -7.70 0.48
CA LEU A 27 6.34 -8.00 -0.13
C LEU A 27 7.46 -7.09 0.40
N ASP A 28 7.14 -5.82 0.62
CA ASP A 28 8.09 -4.81 1.11
C ASP A 28 7.36 -3.73 1.91
N SER A 29 8.10 -3.04 2.78
CA SER A 29 7.61 -1.89 3.53
C SER A 29 8.76 -1.01 4.02
N GLU A 30 8.55 0.30 4.00
CA GLU A 30 9.49 1.27 4.53
C GLU A 30 8.80 2.22 5.51
N GLY A 31 9.47 2.54 6.63
CA GLY A 31 9.03 3.57 7.57
C GLY A 31 7.75 3.25 8.38
N VAL A 32 7.30 2.00 8.40
CA VAL A 32 6.08 1.58 9.13
C VAL A 32 6.31 0.37 10.03
N LEU A 33 5.53 0.28 11.12
CA LEU A 33 5.57 -0.86 12.04
C LEU A 33 4.69 -2.01 11.54
N LEU A 34 5.28 -3.18 11.29
CA LEU A 34 4.61 -4.34 10.69
C LEU A 34 3.89 -5.29 11.66
N ASN A 35 3.73 -4.90 12.93
CA ASN A 35 3.16 -5.78 13.95
C ASN A 35 1.72 -6.24 13.64
N ASN A 36 0.92 -5.34 13.07
CA ASN A 36 -0.45 -5.60 12.61
C ASN A 36 -0.95 -4.44 11.74
N THR A 37 -2.07 -4.64 11.06
CA THR A 37 -2.74 -3.63 10.22
C THR A 37 -2.95 -2.29 10.92
N LYS A 38 -3.32 -2.31 12.21
CA LYS A 38 -3.54 -1.08 12.99
C LYS A 38 -2.23 -0.31 13.21
N SER A 39 -1.12 -1.02 13.44
CA SER A 39 0.21 -0.44 13.63
C SER A 39 0.73 0.22 12.34
N ILE A 40 0.50 -0.42 11.20
CA ILE A 40 0.83 0.14 9.87
C ILE A 40 0.03 1.43 9.63
N ILE A 41 -1.29 1.38 9.84
CA ILE A 41 -2.18 2.53 9.69
C ILE A 41 -1.73 3.70 10.57
N ASN A 42 -1.44 3.43 11.85
CA ASN A 42 -0.99 4.45 12.79
C ASN A 42 0.35 5.05 12.38
N SER A 43 1.30 4.24 11.87
CA SER A 43 2.59 4.73 11.38
C SER A 43 2.41 5.79 10.29
N PHE A 44 1.56 5.51 9.29
CA PHE A 44 1.24 6.48 8.23
C PHE A 44 0.53 7.73 8.77
N TYR A 45 -0.41 7.57 9.71
CA TYR A 45 -1.07 8.72 10.32
C TYR A 45 -0.08 9.62 11.05
N MET A 46 0.83 9.06 11.86
CA MET A 46 1.86 9.83 12.56
C MET A 46 2.73 10.61 11.58
N GLN A 47 3.15 9.99 10.47
CA GLN A 47 3.92 10.68 9.43
C GLN A 47 3.13 11.82 8.78
N SER A 48 1.82 11.65 8.55
CA SER A 48 0.98 12.71 7.96
C SER A 48 0.86 13.95 8.83
N LEU A 49 1.03 13.81 10.16
CA LEU A 49 1.00 14.93 11.09
C LEU A 49 2.23 15.85 10.95
N MET A 50 3.29 15.42 10.27
CA MET A 50 4.45 16.27 9.98
C MET A 50 4.10 17.40 8.99
N ASN A 51 3.03 17.24 8.20
CA ASN A 51 2.52 18.30 7.33
C ASN A 51 0.98 18.38 7.43
N PRO A 52 0.45 19.02 8.48
CA PRO A 52 -1.00 19.05 8.73
C PRO A 52 -1.77 19.86 7.67
N LYS A 53 -1.10 20.69 6.86
CA LYS A 53 -1.72 21.45 5.76
C LYS A 53 -2.01 20.57 4.54
N LEU A 54 -1.45 19.36 4.46
CA LEU A 54 -1.65 18.45 3.34
C LEU A 54 -3.04 17.79 3.41
N ALA A 55 -4.00 18.32 2.65
CA ALA A 55 -5.39 17.86 2.67
C ALA A 55 -5.61 16.44 2.10
N LYS A 56 -4.65 15.87 1.38
CA LYS A 56 -4.68 14.51 0.81
C LYS A 56 -3.30 13.85 0.99
N SER A 57 -3.09 13.23 2.13
CA SER A 57 -1.81 12.60 2.51
C SER A 57 -1.60 11.20 1.95
N VAL A 58 -2.65 10.56 1.41
CA VAL A 58 -2.57 9.18 0.92
C VAL A 58 -2.33 9.16 -0.58
N GLY A 59 -1.24 8.54 -1.01
CA GLY A 59 -1.04 8.08 -2.39
C GLY A 59 -1.20 6.57 -2.47
N HIS A 60 -2.09 6.08 -3.33
CA HIS A 60 -2.30 4.65 -3.56
C HIS A 60 -2.24 4.36 -5.06
N ILE A 61 -1.40 3.41 -5.46
CA ILE A 61 -1.21 3.02 -6.87
C ILE A 61 -1.45 1.51 -7.00
N PRO A 62 -2.71 1.07 -7.25
CA PRO A 62 -2.95 -0.30 -7.66
C PRO A 62 -2.38 -0.56 -9.05
N LEU A 63 -1.70 -1.71 -9.18
CA LEU A 63 -1.15 -2.22 -10.44
C LEU A 63 -1.89 -3.53 -10.81
N ALA A 64 -2.31 -3.63 -12.06
CA ALA A 64 -2.91 -4.83 -12.63
C ALA A 64 -2.02 -5.37 -13.74
N TYR A 65 -1.74 -6.67 -13.69
CA TYR A 65 -0.91 -7.38 -14.66
C TYR A 65 -1.76 -8.31 -15.52
N SER A 66 -1.27 -8.66 -16.71
CA SER A 66 -1.92 -9.70 -17.53
C SER A 66 -1.81 -11.06 -16.84
N LYS A 67 -2.76 -11.95 -17.11
CA LYS A 67 -2.65 -13.36 -16.66
C LYS A 67 -1.46 -14.08 -17.31
N ASP A 68 -1.05 -13.65 -18.50
CA ASP A 68 0.09 -14.25 -19.22
C ASP A 68 1.43 -13.92 -18.56
N ASP A 69 1.49 -12.89 -17.71
CA ASP A 69 2.71 -12.47 -17.02
C ASP A 69 2.89 -13.16 -15.66
N VAL A 70 1.97 -14.02 -15.21
CA VAL A 70 1.98 -14.62 -13.87
C VAL A 70 3.31 -15.33 -13.54
N SER A 71 3.93 -16.01 -14.51
CA SER A 71 5.22 -16.68 -14.32
C SER A 71 6.39 -15.73 -14.07
N LYS A 72 6.25 -14.45 -14.43
CA LYS A 72 7.26 -13.40 -14.24
C LYS A 72 7.05 -12.60 -12.95
N LEU A 73 5.86 -12.66 -12.34
CA LEU A 73 5.50 -11.91 -11.13
C LEU A 73 6.03 -12.60 -9.87
N THR A 74 7.33 -12.88 -9.83
CA THR A 74 7.99 -13.42 -8.64
C THR A 74 8.16 -12.34 -7.58
N ASP A 75 8.21 -12.72 -6.30
CA ASP A 75 8.43 -11.75 -5.21
C ASP A 75 9.71 -10.93 -5.42
N GLU A 76 10.79 -11.58 -5.88
CA GLU A 76 12.08 -10.94 -6.18
C GLU A 76 11.98 -9.90 -7.31
N PHE A 77 11.13 -10.14 -8.31
CA PHE A 77 10.88 -9.19 -9.39
C PHE A 77 10.04 -8.01 -8.90
N MET A 78 9.08 -8.25 -8.00
CA MET A 78 8.11 -7.26 -7.53
C MET A 78 8.66 -6.32 -6.44
N VAL A 79 9.79 -6.65 -5.82
CA VAL A 79 10.48 -5.85 -4.77
C VAL A 79 11.67 -5.06 -5.33
N LYS A 80 12.11 -5.33 -6.56
CA LYS A 80 13.19 -4.59 -7.24
C LYS A 80 12.71 -3.29 -7.87
#